data_AF-A0A2S3U355-F1
#
_entry.id   AF-A0A2S3U355-F1
#
_cell.length_a   1.000
_cell.length_b   1.000
_cell.length_c   1.000
_cell.angle_alpha   90.00
_cell.angle_beta   90.00
_cell.angle_gamma   90.00
#
_symmetry.space_group_name_H-M   'P 1'
#
loop_
_entity.id
_entity.type
_entity.pdbx_description
1 polymer ?
#
loop_
_entity_poly.entity_id
_entity_poly.type
_entity_poly.pdbx_seq_one_letter_code
_entity_poly.pdbx_strand_id
1 'polypeptide(L)'
;MIPDVDGVRTLYFSINGQNQEIMVKDNAIHQSATSTRKAEPTNEDEVGATMSGSVLKLLVKKGQTVKKGEPLLVTEAMKMETTIQAPEDGVIEHIYV
;
A
#
# COMPACT_ATOMS: atom_id res chain seq x y z
N MET A 1 -2.60 -0.24 -23.72
CA MET A 1 -1.27 -0.22 -23.05
C MET A 1 -1.51 -0.05 -21.56
N ILE A 2 -0.95 -0.90 -20.72
CA ILE A 2 -1.15 -0.83 -19.27
C ILE A 2 -0.09 0.16 -18.72
N PRO A 3 -0.47 1.15 -17.88
CA PRO A 3 0.51 2.01 -17.21
C PRO A 3 1.45 1.18 -16.34
N ASP A 4 2.70 1.60 -16.21
CA ASP A 4 3.59 1.03 -15.21
C ASP A 4 3.19 1.45 -13.78
N VAL A 5 3.95 0.97 -12.80
CA VAL A 5 3.70 1.19 -11.37
C VAL A 5 3.72 2.67 -10.97
N ASP A 6 4.38 3.52 -11.77
CA ASP A 6 4.49 4.96 -11.56
C ASP A 6 3.43 5.76 -12.35
N GLY A 7 2.51 5.05 -13.02
CA GLY A 7 1.46 5.62 -13.85
C GLY A 7 1.98 6.19 -15.17
N VAL A 8 3.15 5.74 -15.63
CA VAL A 8 3.75 6.16 -16.90
C VAL A 8 3.40 5.15 -18.00
N ARG A 9 3.15 5.66 -19.20
CA ARG A 9 2.90 4.86 -20.41
C ARG A 9 4.01 5.11 -21.41
N THR A 10 4.55 4.03 -21.96
CA THR A 10 5.58 4.07 -23.00
C THR A 10 4.96 4.11 -24.38
N LEU A 11 4.90 5.28 -25.01
CA LEU A 11 4.36 5.42 -26.36
C LEU A 11 5.46 5.19 -27.42
N TYR A 12 5.14 4.38 -28.43
CA TYR A 12 6.00 4.15 -29.58
C TYR A 12 5.46 4.94 -30.78
N PHE A 13 6.30 5.81 -31.34
CA PHE A 13 5.98 6.60 -32.53
C PHE A 13 7.01 6.36 -33.63
N SER A 14 6.62 6.53 -34.89
CA SER A 14 7.57 6.62 -36.00
C SER A 14 7.55 8.05 -36.53
N ILE A 15 8.69 8.74 -36.49
CA ILE A 15 8.85 10.09 -37.03
C ILE A 15 9.91 10.02 -38.13
N ASN A 16 9.53 10.35 -39.36
CA ASN A 16 10.40 10.28 -40.55
C ASN A 16 11.05 8.90 -40.77
N GLY A 17 10.34 7.82 -40.43
CA GLY A 17 10.83 6.45 -40.58
C GLY A 17 11.77 5.97 -39.46
N GLN A 18 12.02 6.81 -38.44
CA GLN A 18 12.73 6.41 -37.23
C GLN A 18 11.74 6.14 -36.11
N ASN A 19 11.82 4.95 -35.52
CA ASN A 19 11.05 4.63 -34.33
C ASN A 19 11.62 5.39 -33.12
N GLN A 20 10.74 6.01 -32.35
CA GLN A 20 11.03 6.76 -31.15
C GLN A 20 10.14 6.24 -30.02
N GLU A 21 10.71 6.18 -28.82
CA GLU A 21 10.03 5.77 -27.59
C GLU A 21 9.92 7.00 -26.69
N ILE A 22 8.69 7.32 -26.25
CA ILE A 22 8.43 8.45 -25.37
C ILE A 22 7.64 7.97 -24.17
N MET A 23 8.17 8.24 -22.97
CA MET A 23 7.49 8.01 -21.70
C MET A 23 6.57 9.18 -21.39
N VAL A 24 5.28 8.92 -21.23
CA VAL A 24 4.26 9.93 -20.91
C VAL A 24 3.58 9.56 -19.60
N LYS A 25 3.60 10.48 -18.63
CA LYS A 25 2.84 10.34 -17.38
C LYS A 25 1.36 10.48 -17.69
N ASP A 26 0.57 9.49 -17.29
CA ASP A 26 -0.87 9.50 -17.52
C ASP A 26 -1.59 10.22 -16.37
N ASN A 27 -1.99 11.48 -16.62
CA ASN A 27 -2.72 12.30 -15.65
C ASN A 27 -4.17 11.83 -15.41
N ALA A 28 -4.71 10.90 -16.20
CA ALA A 28 -6.04 10.33 -15.98
C ALA A 28 -6.04 9.20 -14.94
N ILE A 29 -4.87 8.76 -14.48
CA ILE A 29 -4.74 7.78 -13.40
C ILE A 29 -5.02 8.47 -12.07
N HIS A 30 -6.30 8.49 -11.71
CA HIS A 30 -6.76 8.68 -10.33
C HIS A 30 -6.61 7.37 -9.52
N GLN A 31 -5.53 6.61 -9.71
CA GLN A 31 -5.18 5.57 -8.73
C GLN A 31 -4.33 6.21 -7.66
N SER A 32 -4.81 6.08 -6.43
CA SER A 32 -4.14 6.34 -5.17
C SER A 32 -2.91 5.45 -4.97
N ALA A 33 -1.98 5.43 -5.93
CA ALA A 33 -0.66 4.85 -5.75
C ALA A 33 0.21 5.85 -4.97
N THR A 34 -0.25 6.26 -3.79
CA THR A 34 0.70 6.72 -2.78
C THR A 34 1.45 5.46 -2.37
N SER A 35 2.72 5.35 -2.75
CA SER A 35 3.56 4.25 -2.29
C SER A 35 3.60 4.30 -0.76
N THR A 36 2.87 3.41 -0.10
CA THR A 36 2.92 3.28 1.35
C THR A 36 4.28 2.71 1.73
N ARG A 37 4.87 3.22 2.82
CA ARG A 37 6.13 2.69 3.35
C ARG A 37 5.94 1.20 3.68
N LYS A 38 6.78 0.34 3.12
CA LYS A 38 6.78 -1.08 3.47
C LYS A 38 7.32 -1.24 4.89
N ALA A 39 6.73 -2.19 5.62
CA ALA A 39 7.28 -2.60 6.91
C ALA A 39 8.64 -3.26 6.69
N GLU A 40 9.62 -2.92 7.51
CA GLU A 40 10.94 -3.57 7.49
C GLU A 40 10.84 -5.01 8.04
N PRO A 41 11.22 -6.05 7.28
CA PRO A 41 11.01 -7.44 7.68
C PRO A 41 11.71 -7.86 8.98
N THR A 42 12.76 -7.14 9.37
CA THR A 42 13.54 -7.39 10.58
C THR A 42 13.12 -6.50 11.76
N ASN A 43 12.16 -5.60 11.56
CA ASN A 43 11.65 -4.74 12.63
C ASN A 43 10.33 -5.30 13.16
N GLU A 44 10.37 -5.93 14.33
CA GLU A 44 9.19 -6.55 14.95
C GLU A 44 8.14 -5.51 15.40
N ASP A 45 8.54 -4.24 15.54
CA ASP A 45 7.65 -3.12 15.88
C ASP A 45 6.78 -2.68 14.68
N GLU A 46 7.12 -3.12 13.46
CA GLU A 46 6.43 -2.73 12.23
C GLU A 46 5.48 -3.81 11.73
N VAL A 47 4.18 -3.50 11.76
CA VAL A 47 3.15 -4.41 11.25
C VAL A 47 2.83 -4.08 9.79
N GLY A 48 3.38 -4.88 8.88
CA GLY A 48 3.11 -4.80 7.44
C GLY A 48 1.82 -5.51 7.01
N ALA A 49 1.27 -5.10 5.87
CA ALA A 49 0.18 -5.84 5.23
C ALA A 49 0.68 -7.20 4.70
N THR A 50 -0.02 -8.28 5.05
CA THR A 50 0.36 -9.65 4.66
C THR A 50 -0.12 -10.03 3.26
N MET A 51 -1.18 -9.39 2.78
CA MET A 51 -1.78 -9.61 1.47
C MET A 51 -2.26 -8.28 0.87
N SER A 52 -2.31 -8.19 -0.45
CA SER A 52 -2.91 -7.04 -1.16
C SER A 52 -4.41 -6.97 -0.88
N GLY A 53 -4.89 -5.81 -0.44
CA GLY A 53 -6.29 -5.60 -0.08
C GLY A 53 -6.57 -4.15 0.30
N SER A 54 -7.73 -3.94 0.92
CA SER A 54 -8.19 -2.63 1.41
C SER A 54 -8.37 -2.64 2.92
N VAL A 55 -8.15 -1.50 3.59
CA VAL A 55 -8.47 -1.36 5.02
C VAL A 55 -9.98 -1.16 5.18
N LEU A 56 -10.63 -2.09 5.87
CA LEU A 56 -12.07 -2.05 6.13
C LEU A 56 -12.38 -1.22 7.37
N LYS A 57 -11.63 -1.43 8.47
CA LYS A 57 -11.78 -0.72 9.74
C LYS A 57 -10.45 -0.56 10.47
N LEU A 58 -10.24 0.61 11.06
CA LEU A 58 -9.16 0.87 12.01
C LEU A 58 -9.74 0.85 13.43
N LEU A 59 -9.19 0.01 14.31
CA LEU A 59 -9.71 -0.23 15.66
C LEU A 59 -8.92 0.51 16.75
N VAL A 60 -7.76 1.05 16.41
CA VAL A 60 -6.85 1.74 17.32
C VAL A 60 -6.54 3.16 16.88
N LYS A 61 -5.95 3.95 17.78
CA LYS A 61 -5.51 5.33 17.51
C LYS A 61 -4.04 5.51 17.89
N LYS A 62 -3.39 6.51 17.30
CA LYS A 62 -2.06 6.94 17.72
C LYS A 62 -2.05 7.27 19.22
N GLY A 63 -1.04 6.79 19.93
CA GLY A 63 -0.86 6.93 21.37
C GLY A 63 -1.66 5.93 22.21
N GLN A 64 -2.46 5.05 21.61
CA GLN A 64 -3.18 4.02 22.33
C GLN A 64 -2.23 2.90 22.78
N THR A 65 -2.35 2.49 24.04
CA THR A 65 -1.72 1.27 24.55
C THR A 65 -2.52 0.06 24.12
N VAL A 66 -1.83 -0.96 23.59
CA VAL A 66 -2.41 -2.22 23.13
C VAL A 66 -1.70 -3.39 23.80
N LYS A 67 -2.38 -4.53 23.92
CA LYS A 67 -1.79 -5.79 24.38
C LYS A 67 -1.56 -6.75 23.23
N LYS A 68 -0.65 -7.70 23.40
CA LYS A 68 -0.43 -8.82 22.49
C LYS A 68 -1.75 -9.52 22.15
N GLY A 69 -2.01 -9.69 20.86
CA GLY A 69 -3.25 -10.28 20.35
C GLY A 69 -4.43 -9.31 20.24
N GLU A 70 -4.29 -8.07 20.69
CA GLU A 70 -5.34 -7.06 20.58
C GLU A 70 -5.56 -6.68 19.10
N PRO A 71 -6.82 -6.64 18.61
CA PRO A 71 -7.12 -6.26 17.24
C PRO A 71 -6.73 -4.80 16.93
N LEU A 72 -5.93 -4.60 15.89
CA LEU A 72 -5.46 -3.27 15.45
C LEU A 72 -6.32 -2.73 14.30
N LEU A 73 -6.56 -3.55 13.28
CA LEU A 73 -7.33 -3.19 12.10
C LEU A 73 -7.90 -4.44 11.42
N VAL A 74 -8.85 -4.22 10.52
CA VAL A 74 -9.44 -5.26 9.67
C VAL A 74 -9.17 -4.90 8.22
N THR A 75 -8.58 -5.82 7.48
CA THR A 75 -8.37 -5.72 6.02
C THR A 75 -9.34 -6.62 5.28
N GLU A 76 -9.77 -6.19 4.10
CA GLU A 76 -10.51 -7.03 3.14
C GLU A 76 -9.60 -7.36 1.96
N ALA A 77 -9.45 -8.65 1.66
CA ALA A 77 -8.82 -9.14 0.45
C ALA A 77 -9.72 -10.20 -0.18
N MET A 78 -10.07 -10.03 -1.45
CA MET A 78 -10.89 -11.00 -2.20
C MET A 78 -12.19 -11.42 -1.48
N LYS A 79 -12.91 -10.46 -0.87
CA LYS A 79 -14.14 -10.66 -0.06
C LYS A 79 -13.92 -11.42 1.25
N MET A 80 -12.68 -11.61 1.68
CA MET A 80 -12.33 -12.18 2.97
C MET A 80 -11.83 -11.10 3.90
N GLU A 81 -12.41 -11.02 5.08
CA GLU A 81 -11.97 -10.14 6.15
C GLU A 81 -10.86 -10.83 6.96
N THR A 82 -9.79 -10.11 7.22
CA THR A 82 -8.68 -10.57 8.08
C THR A 82 -8.42 -9.51 9.13
N THR A 83 -8.38 -9.94 10.39
CA THR A 83 -8.04 -9.07 11.52
C THR A 83 -6.54 -9.12 11.77
N ILE A 84 -5.89 -7.96 11.77
CA ILE A 84 -4.48 -7.82 12.14
C ILE A 84 -4.42 -7.53 13.64
N GLN A 85 -3.57 -8.27 14.34
CA GLN A 85 -3.42 -8.21 15.80
C GLN A 85 -2.05 -7.67 16.19
N ALA A 86 -1.95 -7.11 17.40
CA ALA A 86 -0.68 -6.64 17.95
C ALA A 86 0.26 -7.82 18.22
N PRO A 87 1.53 -7.79 17.74
CA PRO A 87 2.49 -8.86 17.97
C PRO A 87 2.94 -8.92 19.44
N GLU A 88 2.92 -7.78 20.14
CA GLU A 88 3.32 -7.63 21.53
C GLU A 88 2.55 -6.50 22.24
N ASP A 89 2.84 -6.32 23.53
CA ASP A 89 2.31 -5.21 24.32
C ASP A 89 3.08 -3.93 23.98
N GLY A 90 2.37 -2.82 23.72
CA GLY A 90 3.05 -1.60 23.28
C GLY A 90 2.13 -0.38 23.14
N VAL A 91 2.67 0.69 22.54
CA VAL A 91 1.95 1.93 22.26
C VAL A 91 2.02 2.23 20.77
N ILE A 92 0.87 2.54 20.15
CA ILE A 92 0.80 2.84 18.72
C ILE A 92 1.46 4.18 18.42
N GLU A 93 2.62 4.17 17.76
CA GLU A 93 3.35 5.41 17.44
C GLU A 93 2.84 6.09 16.16
N HIS A 94 2.64 5.31 15.10
CA HIS A 94 2.25 5.78 13.77
C HIS A 94 1.28 4.82 13.08
N ILE A 95 0.44 5.36 12.22
CA ILE A 95 -0.52 4.62 11.39
C ILE A 95 -0.35 5.14 9.95
N TYR A 96 -0.02 4.25 9.01
CA TYR A 96 0.43 4.59 7.64
C TYR A 96 -0.56 4.22 6.53
N VAL A 97 -1.81 3.90 6.89
CA VAL A 97 -2.87 3.44 5.97
C VAL A 97 -3.77 4.56 5.49
#